data_AF-A0A3M6UDF2-F1
#
_entry.id   AF-A0A3M6UDF2-F1
#
_cell.length_a   1.000
_cell.length_b   1.000
_cell.length_c   1.000
_cell.angle_alpha   90.00
_cell.angle_beta   90.00
_cell.angle_gamma   90.00
#
_symmetry.space_group_name_H-M   'P 1'
#
loop_
_entity.id
_entity.type
_entity.pdbx_description
1 polymer ?
#
loop_
_entity_poly.entity_id
_entity_poly.type
_entity_poly.pdbx_seq_one_letter_code
_entity_poly.pdbx_strand_id
1 'polypeptide(L)'
;CACCCCPTVASCCCACCPSCRSSTSTRIVYTLFLLIGTILSSVMLSSGIQDTMVEKVPFFNEACEAATLGTNCDVLVGYLAVYRICFGMAAFFFLFMILNIGVGSSKDCRGELNNGFWGLKFILLITLWVAAFFIPRGSFGVGLFFFMFLFYALALTGFILSFVFFTQ
;
A
#
# COMPACT_ATOMS: atom_id res chain seq x y z
N CYS A 1 29.63 14.08 -16.39
CA CYS A 1 29.49 12.94 -15.46
C CYS A 1 28.15 12.26 -15.68
N ALA A 2 28.19 11.02 -16.17
CA ALA A 2 27.03 10.14 -16.24
C ALA A 2 26.78 9.55 -14.84
N CYS A 3 25.64 9.88 -14.24
CA CYS A 3 25.15 9.24 -13.02
C CYS A 3 23.90 8.42 -13.37
N CYS A 4 24.07 7.37 -14.19
CA CYS A 4 22.97 6.49 -14.57
C CYS A 4 22.79 5.27 -13.65
N CYS A 5 23.71 5.02 -12.70
CA CYS A 5 23.60 3.88 -11.79
C CYS A 5 24.29 4.19 -10.44
N CYS A 6 23.60 4.78 -9.46
CA CYS A 6 23.97 4.60 -8.05
C CYS A 6 22.79 4.94 -7.11
N PRO A 7 22.60 4.16 -6.03
CA PRO A 7 21.48 4.27 -5.11
C PRO A 7 21.48 5.62 -4.39
N THR A 8 20.27 6.14 -4.15
CA THR A 8 19.94 7.47 -3.60
C THR A 8 20.50 7.77 -2.20
N VAL A 9 21.46 7.01 -1.68
CA VAL A 9 22.07 7.27 -0.36
C VAL A 9 23.09 8.42 -0.43
N ALA A 10 23.59 8.78 -1.61
CA ALA A 10 24.57 9.84 -1.80
C ALA A 10 23.98 11.21 -2.20
N SER A 11 22.65 11.43 -2.16
CA SER A 11 22.05 12.72 -2.58
C SER A 11 21.93 13.76 -1.46
N CYS A 12 22.09 13.40 -0.18
CA CYS A 12 22.09 14.40 0.89
C CYS A 12 23.29 15.35 0.89
N CYS A 13 24.32 15.12 0.05
CA CYS A 13 25.54 15.94 -0.01
C CYS A 13 25.68 16.81 -1.28
N CYS A 14 24.77 16.72 -2.26
CA CYS A 14 24.91 17.46 -3.53
C CYS A 14 23.67 18.32 -3.81
N ALA A 15 23.68 19.55 -3.30
CA ALA A 15 22.60 20.54 -3.40
C ALA A 15 22.28 21.08 -4.82
N CYS A 16 22.67 20.41 -5.91
CA CYS A 16 22.52 20.99 -7.25
C CYS A 16 22.52 19.97 -8.40
N CYS A 17 21.60 18.99 -8.39
CA CYS A 17 21.27 18.24 -9.61
C CYS A 17 19.86 18.62 -10.10
N PRO A 18 19.67 18.94 -11.39
CA PRO A 18 18.43 19.50 -11.90
C PRO A 18 17.32 18.45 -11.87
N SER A 19 16.19 18.84 -11.26
CA SER A 19 14.98 18.02 -11.15
C SER A 19 14.36 17.77 -12.53
N CYS A 20 14.58 16.58 -13.10
CA CYS A 20 13.81 16.10 -14.23
C CYS A 20 12.34 15.89 -13.81
N ARG A 21 11.46 16.78 -14.29
CA ARG A 21 9.97 16.75 -14.28
C ARG A 21 9.34 15.76 -13.28
N SER A 22 9.46 16.13 -12.01
CA SER A 22 9.27 15.25 -10.86
C SER A 22 7.79 15.03 -10.44
N SER A 23 6.87 15.97 -10.74
CA SER A 23 5.48 15.90 -10.26
C SER A 23 4.59 14.86 -10.96
N THR A 24 4.82 14.55 -12.24
CA THR A 24 3.95 13.63 -13.00
C THR A 24 4.34 12.18 -12.73
N SER A 25 5.65 11.90 -12.67
CA SER A 25 6.16 10.56 -12.37
C SER A 25 5.69 10.05 -11.01
N THR A 26 5.68 10.92 -9.99
CA THR A 26 5.29 10.53 -8.64
C THR A 26 3.85 10.04 -8.55
N ARG A 27 2.93 10.74 -9.24
CA ARG A 27 1.51 10.42 -9.27
C ARG A 27 1.24 9.09 -9.98
N ILE A 28 1.97 8.81 -11.07
CA ILE A 28 1.87 7.55 -11.81
C ILE A 28 2.31 6.37 -10.92
N VAL A 29 3.40 6.50 -10.17
CA VAL A 29 3.88 5.39 -9.34
C VAL A 29 2.95 5.09 -8.16
N TYR A 30 2.44 6.10 -7.44
CA TYR A 30 1.45 5.86 -6.39
C TYR A 30 0.14 5.28 -6.94
N THR A 31 -0.23 5.65 -8.17
CA THR A 31 -1.34 5.03 -8.90
C THR A 31 -1.08 3.55 -9.17
N LEU A 32 0.12 3.21 -9.63
CA LEU A 32 0.52 1.81 -9.84
C LEU A 32 0.47 1.02 -8.53
N PHE A 33 0.83 1.62 -7.39
CA PHE A 33 0.71 0.95 -6.10
C PHE A 33 -0.74 0.64 -5.74
N LEU A 34 -1.66 1.60 -5.93
CA LEU A 34 -3.10 1.37 -5.75
C LEU A 34 -3.64 0.27 -6.68
N LEU A 35 -3.21 0.29 -7.93
CA LEU A 35 -3.62 -0.70 -8.92
C LEU A 35 -3.11 -2.10 -8.57
N ILE A 36 -1.83 -2.23 -8.20
CA ILE A 36 -1.24 -3.49 -7.76
C ILE A 36 -1.96 -4.02 -6.52
N GLY A 37 -2.22 -3.18 -5.52
CA GLY A 37 -2.98 -3.57 -4.32
C GLY A 37 -4.39 -4.05 -4.66
N THR A 38 -5.08 -3.37 -5.57
CA THR A 38 -6.42 -3.78 -6.04
C THR A 38 -6.39 -5.12 -6.76
N ILE A 39 -5.44 -5.32 -7.69
CA ILE A 39 -5.30 -6.58 -8.43
C ILE A 39 -4.99 -7.72 -7.48
N LEU A 40 -4.06 -7.54 -6.53
CA LEU A 40 -3.72 -8.56 -5.54
C LEU A 40 -4.94 -8.91 -4.66
N SER A 41 -5.70 -7.92 -4.22
CA SER A 41 -6.96 -8.14 -3.50
C SER A 41 -7.97 -8.92 -4.35
N SER A 42 -8.13 -8.59 -5.63
CA SER A 42 -9.02 -9.34 -6.54
C SER A 42 -8.56 -10.78 -6.75
N VAL A 43 -7.25 -11.02 -6.86
CA VAL A 43 -6.67 -12.37 -7.00
C VAL A 43 -6.91 -13.20 -5.73
N MET A 44 -6.79 -12.61 -4.54
CA MET A 44 -7.07 -13.31 -3.27
C MET A 44 -8.54 -13.70 -3.08
N LEU A 45 -9.46 -13.09 -3.84
CA LEU A 45 -10.87 -13.47 -3.86
C LEU A 45 -11.16 -14.67 -4.78
N SER A 46 -10.20 -15.09 -5.62
CA SER A 46 -10.35 -16.26 -6.48
C SER A 46 -10.28 -17.56 -5.66
N SER A 47 -11.20 -18.49 -5.93
CA SER A 47 -11.30 -19.77 -5.21
C SER A 47 -10.01 -20.59 -5.28
N GLY A 48 -9.32 -20.65 -6.43
CA GLY A 48 -8.07 -21.42 -6.55
C GLY A 48 -6.91 -20.90 -5.67
N ILE A 49 -6.92 -19.61 -5.34
CA ILE A 49 -5.92 -19.02 -4.42
C ILE A 49 -6.35 -19.24 -2.96
N GLN A 50 -7.65 -19.22 -2.67
CA GLN A 50 -8.19 -19.48 -1.33
C GLN A 50 -7.79 -20.87 -0.83
N ASP A 51 -8.00 -21.90 -1.65
CA ASP A 51 -7.66 -23.30 -1.30
C ASP A 51 -6.16 -23.45 -0.99
N THR A 52 -5.32 -22.83 -1.81
CA THR A 52 -3.86 -22.82 -1.62
C THR A 52 -3.45 -22.07 -0.34
N MET A 53 -4.13 -20.96 -0.02
CA MET A 53 -3.85 -20.17 1.19
C MET A 53 -4.22 -20.91 2.46
N VAL A 54 -5.31 -21.68 2.46
CA VAL A 54 -5.72 -22.52 3.60
C VAL A 54 -4.70 -23.64 3.86
N GLU A 55 -4.17 -24.26 2.81
CA GLU A 55 -3.16 -25.32 2.94
C GLU A 55 -1.79 -24.79 3.37
N LYS A 56 -1.35 -23.64 2.83
CA LYS A 56 0.02 -23.14 3.01
C LYS A 56 0.21 -22.19 4.18
N VAL A 57 -0.86 -21.61 4.73
CA VAL A 57 -0.76 -20.57 5.76
C VAL A 57 -1.53 -20.98 7.02
N PRO A 58 -0.84 -21.38 8.11
CA PRO A 58 -1.47 -21.93 9.31
C PRO A 58 -2.44 -20.95 9.99
N PHE A 59 -2.17 -19.64 9.88
CA PHE A 59 -3.02 -18.58 10.44
C PHE A 59 -4.45 -18.55 9.86
N PHE A 60 -4.63 -18.99 8.62
CA PHE A 60 -5.94 -19.04 7.97
C PHE A 60 -6.71 -20.31 8.36
N ASN A 61 -6.00 -21.42 8.59
CA ASN A 61 -6.59 -22.64 9.11
C ASN A 61 -7.14 -22.44 10.54
N GLU A 62 -6.37 -21.79 11.42
CA GLU A 62 -6.87 -21.44 12.77
C GLU A 62 -8.09 -20.48 12.72
N ALA A 63 -8.22 -19.67 11.67
CA ALA A 63 -9.43 -18.85 11.43
C ALA A 63 -10.67 -19.69 11.20
N CYS A 64 -10.48 -20.74 10.42
CA CYS A 64 -11.48 -21.69 10.01
C CYS A 64 -12.08 -22.40 11.22
N GLU A 65 -11.19 -22.94 12.05
CA GLU A 65 -11.54 -23.68 13.26
C GLU A 65 -12.21 -22.76 14.29
N ALA A 66 -11.67 -21.56 14.51
CA ALA A 66 -12.23 -20.60 15.45
C ALA A 66 -13.62 -20.07 15.04
N ALA A 67 -13.94 -20.06 13.74
CA ALA A 67 -15.23 -19.58 13.24
C ALA A 67 -16.31 -20.68 13.19
N THR A 68 -15.97 -21.96 13.37
CA THR A 68 -16.93 -23.10 13.30
C THR A 68 -17.79 -23.14 12.01
N LEU A 69 -17.28 -22.59 10.90
CA LEU A 69 -18.07 -22.33 9.69
C LEU A 69 -18.17 -23.50 8.69
N GLY A 70 -17.58 -24.67 8.99
CA GLY A 70 -17.63 -25.83 8.10
C GLY A 70 -17.15 -25.50 6.67
N THR A 71 -17.99 -25.76 5.66
CA THR A 71 -17.71 -25.61 4.22
C THR A 71 -17.56 -24.17 3.70
N ASN A 72 -17.82 -23.13 4.51
CA ASN A 72 -17.72 -21.73 4.07
C ASN A 72 -16.40 -21.04 4.46
N CYS A 73 -15.43 -21.85 4.89
CA CYS A 73 -14.17 -21.36 5.40
C CYS A 73 -13.29 -20.68 4.35
N ASP A 74 -13.24 -21.23 3.13
CA ASP A 74 -12.40 -20.73 2.05
C ASP A 74 -12.78 -19.29 1.68
N VAL A 75 -14.09 -19.03 1.66
CA VAL A 75 -14.66 -17.69 1.41
C VAL A 75 -14.26 -16.71 2.52
N LEU A 76 -14.39 -17.12 3.79
CA LEU A 76 -13.99 -16.27 4.92
C LEU A 76 -12.50 -15.94 4.88
N VAL A 77 -11.65 -16.92 4.58
CA VAL A 77 -10.21 -16.76 4.46
C VAL A 77 -9.85 -15.79 3.33
N GLY A 78 -10.51 -15.90 2.18
CA GLY A 78 -10.37 -14.95 1.08
C GLY A 78 -10.68 -13.52 1.50
N TYR A 79 -11.81 -13.28 2.16
CA TYR A 79 -12.16 -11.95 2.68
C TYR A 79 -11.16 -11.43 3.72
N LEU A 80 -10.66 -12.30 4.59
CA LEU A 80 -9.69 -11.93 5.60
C LEU A 80 -8.32 -11.57 5.01
N ALA A 81 -7.92 -12.26 3.94
CA ALA A 81 -6.71 -11.98 3.18
C ALA A 81 -6.81 -10.62 2.47
N VAL A 82 -7.94 -10.35 1.80
CA VAL A 82 -8.24 -9.05 1.18
C VAL A 82 -8.18 -7.93 2.21
N TYR A 83 -8.78 -8.13 3.39
CA TYR A 83 -8.76 -7.15 4.47
C TYR A 83 -7.32 -6.76 4.89
N ARG A 84 -6.41 -7.74 4.97
CA ARG A 84 -5.01 -7.49 5.36
C ARG A 84 -4.22 -6.73 4.30
N ILE A 85 -4.42 -7.07 3.02
CA ILE A 85 -3.81 -6.33 1.91
C ILE A 85 -4.32 -4.89 1.88
N CYS A 86 -5.64 -4.70 1.96
CA CYS A 86 -6.26 -3.38 1.97
C CYS A 86 -5.86 -2.56 3.20
N PHE A 87 -5.71 -3.17 4.37
CA PHE A 87 -5.20 -2.51 5.56
C PHE A 87 -3.75 -2.02 5.37
N GLY A 88 -2.85 -2.86 4.85
CA GLY A 88 -1.46 -2.44 4.60
C GLY A 88 -1.38 -1.31 3.56
N MET A 89 -2.24 -1.33 2.54
CA MET A 89 -2.38 -0.22 1.59
C MET A 89 -2.84 1.08 2.28
N ALA A 90 -3.89 1.01 3.09
CA ALA A 90 -4.41 2.16 3.82
C ALA A 90 -3.37 2.74 4.80
N ALA A 91 -2.66 1.88 5.53
CA ALA A 91 -1.60 2.28 6.45
C ALA A 91 -0.42 2.95 5.71
N PHE A 92 -0.03 2.42 4.54
CA PHE A 92 0.99 3.03 3.71
C PHE A 92 0.62 4.45 3.29
N PHE A 93 -0.59 4.65 2.74
CA PHE A 93 -1.05 5.97 2.33
C PHE A 93 -1.26 6.93 3.49
N PHE A 94 -1.71 6.44 4.65
CA PHE A 94 -1.83 7.24 5.86
C PHE A 94 -0.48 7.72 6.37
N LEU A 95 0.52 6.83 6.43
CA LEU A 95 1.87 7.19 6.84
C LEU A 95 2.46 8.23 5.88
N PHE A 96 2.30 8.04 4.57
CA PHE A 96 2.73 9.02 3.58
C PHE A 96 1.95 10.34 3.67
N MET A 97 0.67 10.31 4.03
CA MET A 97 -0.09 11.53 4.31
C MET A 97 0.58 12.31 5.44
N ILE A 98 0.83 11.68 6.60
CA ILE A 98 1.47 12.32 7.76
C ILE A 98 2.85 12.87 7.40
N LEU A 99 3.69 12.09 6.73
CA LEU A 99 5.04 12.51 6.35
C LEU A 99 5.03 13.73 5.41
N ASN A 100 3.98 13.90 4.62
CA ASN A 100 3.81 15.02 3.70
C ASN A 100 3.08 16.24 4.31
N ILE A 101 2.59 16.17 5.56
CA ILE A 101 2.00 17.35 6.23
C ILE A 101 3.08 18.42 6.42
N GLY A 102 2.79 19.63 5.96
CA GLY A 102 3.67 20.80 6.10
C GLY A 102 4.79 20.90 5.07
N VAL A 103 4.76 20.10 3.99
CA VAL A 103 5.67 20.29 2.85
C VAL A 103 5.15 21.41 1.96
N GLY A 104 5.79 22.58 2.04
CA GLY A 104 5.39 23.78 1.29
C GLY A 104 6.00 23.87 -0.12
N SER A 105 7.14 23.19 -0.35
CA SER A 105 7.85 23.24 -1.63
C SER A 105 8.42 21.88 -2.03
N SER A 106 8.35 21.54 -3.32
CA SER A 106 8.93 20.33 -3.91
C SER A 106 10.47 20.33 -3.93
N LYS A 107 11.09 21.45 -3.55
CA LYS A 107 12.54 21.63 -3.42
C LYS A 107 13.06 21.42 -2.00
N ASP A 108 12.16 21.25 -1.02
CA ASP A 108 12.57 20.94 0.35
C ASP A 108 13.06 19.48 0.40
N CYS A 109 14.00 19.16 1.30
CA CYS A 109 14.52 17.80 1.50
C CYS A 109 13.40 16.75 1.70
N ARG A 110 12.27 17.16 2.29
CA ARG A 110 11.06 16.32 2.44
C ARG A 110 10.28 16.12 1.13
N GLY A 111 10.36 17.04 0.19
CA GLY A 111 9.83 16.90 -1.17
C GLY A 111 10.56 15.83 -1.98
N GLU A 112 11.88 15.66 -1.74
CA GLU A 112 12.66 14.58 -2.37
C GLU A 112 12.25 13.18 -1.88
N LEU A 113 11.81 13.04 -0.63
CA LEU A 113 11.26 11.77 -0.13
C LEU A 113 9.97 11.39 -0.88
N ASN A 114 9.10 12.36 -1.15
CA ASN A 114 7.84 12.09 -1.85
C ASN A 114 8.04 11.82 -3.34
N ASN A 115 8.99 12.52 -3.98
CA ASN A 115 9.27 12.37 -5.40
C ASN A 115 10.38 11.35 -5.76
N GLY A 116 11.09 10.82 -4.76
CA GLY A 116 12.20 9.89 -4.91
C GLY A 116 12.07 8.64 -4.03
N PHE A 117 13.20 7.94 -3.84
CA PHE A 117 13.35 6.76 -2.97
C PHE A 117 12.29 5.66 -3.17
N TRP A 118 11.97 5.34 -4.43
CA TRP A 118 10.97 4.34 -4.81
C TRP A 118 11.21 2.96 -4.19
N GLY A 119 12.46 2.50 -4.17
CA GLY A 119 12.82 1.20 -3.58
C GLY A 119 12.47 1.11 -2.08
N LEU A 120 12.73 2.17 -1.32
CA LEU A 120 12.39 2.22 0.10
C LEU A 120 10.87 2.17 0.32
N LYS A 121 10.10 2.84 -0.54
CA LYS A 121 8.63 2.82 -0.50
C LYS A 121 8.07 1.42 -0.76
N PHE A 122 8.62 0.74 -1.75
CA PHE A 122 8.24 -0.65 -2.05
C PHE A 122 8.54 -1.60 -0.88
N ILE A 123 9.73 -1.48 -0.29
CA ILE A 123 10.10 -2.28 0.89
C ILE A 123 9.12 -2.00 2.03
N LEU A 124 8.85 -0.72 2.31
CA LEU A 124 7.90 -0.33 3.35
C LEU A 124 6.50 -0.89 3.10
N LEU A 125 6.03 -0.87 1.85
CA LEU A 125 4.73 -1.43 1.49
C LEU A 125 4.66 -2.94 1.75
N ILE A 126 5.69 -3.69 1.34
CA ILE A 126 5.76 -5.13 1.58
C ILE A 126 5.83 -5.41 3.09
N THR A 127 6.61 -4.64 3.84
CA THR A 127 6.69 -4.77 5.30
C THR A 127 5.34 -4.51 5.95
N LEU A 128 4.58 -3.51 5.50
CA LEU A 128 3.24 -3.23 6.03
C LEU A 128 2.23 -4.34 5.71
N TRP A 129 2.31 -4.94 4.53
CA TRP A 129 1.49 -6.13 4.22
C TRP A 129 1.85 -7.30 5.12
N VAL A 130 3.13 -7.62 5.28
CA VAL A 130 3.57 -8.69 6.19
C VAL A 130 3.15 -8.39 7.64
N ALA A 131 3.32 -7.15 8.10
CA ALA A 131 2.91 -6.71 9.42
C ALA A 131 1.40 -6.85 9.64
N ALA A 132 0.58 -6.62 8.61
CA ALA A 132 -0.87 -6.79 8.68
C ALA A 132 -1.27 -8.25 9.01
N PHE A 133 -0.40 -9.23 8.71
CA PHE A 133 -0.66 -10.63 9.08
C PHE A 133 -0.54 -10.90 10.58
N PHE A 134 0.20 -10.06 11.32
CA PHE A 134 0.37 -10.19 12.76
C PHE A 134 -0.74 -9.52 13.57
N ILE A 135 -1.68 -8.84 12.93
CA ILE A 135 -2.79 -8.17 13.62
C ILE A 135 -3.77 -9.24 14.14
N PRO A 136 -3.97 -9.35 15.47
CA PRO A 136 -4.87 -10.33 16.07
C PRO A 136 -6.34 -9.97 15.81
N ARG A 137 -7.18 -11.00 15.76
CA ARG A 137 -8.63 -10.85 15.57
C ARG A 137 -9.29 -10.42 16.88
N GLY A 138 -10.21 -9.45 16.83
CA GLY A 138 -10.94 -8.98 18.01
C GLY A 138 -11.75 -7.70 17.75
N SER A 139 -12.25 -7.08 18.82
CA SER A 139 -13.02 -5.82 18.76
C SER A 139 -12.27 -4.67 18.09
N PHE A 140 -10.94 -4.71 18.10
CA PHE A 140 -10.07 -3.75 17.40
C PHE A 140 -10.23 -3.78 15.87
N GLY A 141 -10.72 -4.89 15.31
CA GLY A 141 -10.94 -5.05 13.86
C GLY A 141 -11.99 -4.08 13.30
N VAL A 142 -12.99 -3.68 14.10
CA VAL A 142 -14.03 -2.74 13.67
C VAL A 142 -13.42 -1.34 13.44
N GLY A 143 -12.60 -0.86 14.36
CA GLY A 143 -11.91 0.43 14.21
C GLY A 143 -10.96 0.44 13.02
N LEU A 144 -10.18 -0.63 12.85
CA LEU A 144 -9.28 -0.80 11.71
C LEU A 144 -10.04 -0.90 10.38
N PHE A 145 -11.25 -1.47 10.38
CA PHE A 145 -12.10 -1.52 9.19
C PHE A 145 -12.56 -0.13 8.75
N PHE A 146 -13.05 0.70 9.68
CA PHE A 146 -13.43 2.08 9.37
C PHE A 146 -12.22 2.91 8.91
N PHE A 147 -11.08 2.76 9.59
CA PHE A 147 -9.84 3.39 9.20
C PHE A 147 -9.45 3.00 7.76
N MET A 148 -9.41 1.69 7.48
CA MET A 148 -9.09 1.17 6.15
C MET A 148 -10.00 1.76 5.08
N PHE A 149 -11.32 1.70 5.28
CA PHE A 149 -12.29 2.20 4.30
C PHE A 149 -12.12 3.69 4.02
N LEU A 150 -11.96 4.50 5.07
CA LEU A 150 -11.78 5.95 4.95
C LEU A 150 -10.52 6.31 4.14
N PHE A 151 -9.37 5.76 4.52
CA PHE A 151 -8.11 6.11 3.88
C PHE A 151 -8.00 5.53 2.46
N TYR A 152 -8.60 4.36 2.21
CA TYR A 152 -8.68 3.81 0.86
C TYR A 152 -9.58 4.66 -0.05
N ALA A 153 -10.73 5.12 0.45
CA ALA A 153 -11.62 6.02 -0.30
C ALA A 153 -10.96 7.37 -0.62
N LEU A 154 -10.21 7.94 0.34
CA LEU A 154 -9.43 9.16 0.11
C LEU A 154 -8.34 8.95 -0.95
N ALA A 155 -7.62 7.82 -0.90
CA ALA A 155 -6.60 7.49 -1.89
C ALA A 155 -7.20 7.31 -3.29
N LEU A 156 -8.34 6.63 -3.41
CA LEU A 156 -9.08 6.49 -4.67
C LEU A 156 -9.60 7.83 -5.19
N THR A 157 -10.14 8.70 -4.32
CA THR A 157 -10.59 10.04 -4.72
C THR A 157 -9.42 10.86 -5.25
N GLY A 158 -8.26 10.81 -4.59
CA GLY A 158 -7.03 11.44 -5.06
C GLY A 158 -6.59 10.91 -6.43
N PHE A 159 -6.70 9.60 -6.66
CA PHE A 159 -6.47 8.98 -7.96
C PHE A 159 -7.42 9.52 -9.03
N ILE A 160 -8.75 9.50 -8.80
CA ILE A 160 -9.74 9.98 -9.77
C ILE A 160 -9.52 11.45 -10.11
N LEU A 161 -9.32 12.30 -9.09
CA LEU A 161 -9.03 13.72 -9.28
C LEU A 161 -7.77 13.91 -10.12
N SER A 162 -6.71 13.12 -9.88
CA SER A 162 -5.49 13.23 -10.67
C SER A 162 -5.73 12.96 -12.15
N PHE A 163 -6.53 11.96 -12.52
CA PHE A 163 -6.86 11.69 -13.92
C PHE A 163 -7.69 12.80 -14.54
N VAL A 164 -8.73 13.28 -13.84
CA VAL A 164 -9.61 14.36 -14.34
C VAL A 164 -8.81 15.64 -14.61
N PHE A 165 -7.89 16.02 -13.73
CA PHE A 165 -7.02 17.19 -13.91
C PHE A 165 -5.88 16.98 -14.92
N PHE A 166 -5.54 15.75 -15.31
CA PHE A 166 -4.55 15.46 -16.35
C PHE A 166 -5.15 15.34 -17.76
N THR A 167 -6.46 15.09 -17.88
CA THR A 167 -7.18 15.01 -19.16
C THR A 167 -7.69 16.35 -19.69
N GLN A 168 -7.52 17.45 -18.95
CA GLN A 168 -7.77 18.82 -19.39
C GLN A 168 -6.45 19.55 -19.67
#